data_AF-A0A946BQR0-F1
#
_entry.id   AF-A0A946BQR0-F1
#
_cell.length_a   1.000
_cell.length_b   1.000
_cell.length_c   1.000
_cell.angle_alpha   90.00
_cell.angle_beta   90.00
_cell.angle_gamma   90.00
#
_symmetry.space_group_name_H-M   'P 1'
#
loop_
_entity.id
_entity.type
_entity.pdbx_description
1 polymer ?
#
loop_
_entity_poly.entity_id
_entity_poly.type
_entity_poly.pdbx_seq_one_letter_code
_entity_poly.pdbx_strand_id
1 'polypeptide(L)'
;MKNTHQPTTIIIPASEQNADATFSAQGLNILPQDDKLTMDELFPGTPFFEVIGNEYDFCGDSLVQIIQVQIKNDRMPKELFFIPLSIILMGIFLVQRRCTTQPAF
;
A
#
# COMPACT_ATOMS: atom_id res chain seq x y z
N MET A 1 -5.58 28.66 -7.87
CA MET A 1 -6.43 27.49 -8.19
C MET A 1 -5.76 26.28 -7.57
N LYS A 2 -6.34 25.67 -6.53
CA LYS A 2 -5.70 24.59 -5.77
C LYS A 2 -6.06 23.27 -6.48
N ASN A 3 -5.19 22.79 -7.36
CA ASN A 3 -5.33 21.48 -8.00
C ASN A 3 -4.88 20.43 -6.97
N THR A 4 -5.75 20.11 -6.02
CA THR A 4 -5.43 19.11 -5.01
C THR A 4 -5.84 17.74 -5.56
N HIS A 5 -4.95 17.09 -6.30
CA HIS A 5 -5.05 15.64 -6.53
C HIS A 5 -4.88 14.96 -5.16
N GLN A 6 -5.99 14.63 -4.51
CA GLN A 6 -5.96 13.87 -3.26
C GLN A 6 -5.92 12.38 -3.61
N PRO A 7 -4.86 11.65 -3.25
CA PRO A 7 -4.83 10.21 -3.46
C PRO A 7 -5.64 9.51 -2.37
N THR A 8 -6.75 8.85 -2.73
CA THR A 8 -7.49 7.95 -1.84
C THR A 8 -7.05 6.50 -2.04
N THR A 9 -6.83 5.78 -0.94
CA THR A 9 -6.56 4.34 -0.96
C THR A 9 -7.78 3.59 -0.45
N ILE A 10 -8.28 2.66 -1.25
CA ILE A 10 -9.39 1.77 -0.90
C ILE A 10 -8.91 0.32 -0.83
N ILE A 11 -9.49 -0.45 0.10
CA ILE A 11 -9.19 -1.88 0.25
C ILE A 11 -10.29 -2.66 -0.45
N ILE A 12 -9.88 -3.50 -1.38
CA ILE A 12 -10.73 -4.27 -2.28
C ILE A 12 -10.51 -5.75 -1.92
N PRO A 13 -11.55 -6.53 -1.55
CA PRO A 13 -11.39 -7.98 -1.40
C PRO A 13 -10.96 -8.60 -2.74
N ALA A 14 -9.82 -9.28 -2.74
CA ALA A 14 -9.31 -9.94 -3.94
C ALA A 14 -10.20 -11.14 -4.31
N SER A 15 -10.58 -11.28 -5.59
CA SER A 15 -11.12 -12.54 -6.11
C SER A 15 -9.97 -13.43 -6.59
N GLU A 16 -10.15 -14.75 -6.54
CA GLU A 16 -9.10 -15.73 -6.90
C GLU A 16 -8.80 -15.79 -8.42
N GLN A 17 -9.42 -14.93 -9.22
CA GLN A 17 -9.38 -15.03 -10.68
C GLN A 17 -8.33 -14.11 -11.30
N ASN A 18 -8.71 -12.86 -11.54
CA ASN A 18 -7.91 -11.86 -12.24
C ASN A 18 -8.21 -10.48 -11.65
N ALA A 19 -7.28 -9.54 -11.84
CA ALA A 19 -7.42 -8.17 -11.35
C ALA A 19 -8.68 -7.50 -11.92
N ASP A 20 -8.90 -7.55 -13.23
CA ASP A 20 -10.08 -6.97 -13.88
C ASP A 20 -11.39 -7.54 -13.34
N ALA A 21 -11.45 -8.86 -13.14
CA ALA A 21 -12.61 -9.53 -12.57
C ALA A 21 -12.86 -9.12 -11.10
N THR A 22 -11.79 -8.87 -10.34
CA THR A 22 -11.87 -8.36 -8.97
C THR A 22 -12.47 -6.95 -8.94
N PHE A 23 -12.02 -6.08 -9.84
CA PHE A 23 -12.50 -4.70 -9.94
C PHE A 23 -13.96 -4.64 -10.40
N SER A 24 -14.30 -5.37 -11.46
CA SER A 24 -15.68 -5.45 -11.97
C SER A 24 -16.66 -6.03 -10.96
N ALA A 25 -16.25 -7.02 -10.15
CA ALA A 25 -17.09 -7.58 -9.08
C ALA A 25 -17.46 -6.56 -8.00
N GLN A 26 -16.68 -5.50 -7.85
CA GLN A 26 -16.92 -4.41 -6.92
C GLN A 26 -17.53 -3.18 -7.58
N GLY A 27 -17.92 -3.32 -8.85
CA GLY A 27 -18.50 -2.25 -9.66
C GLY A 27 -17.49 -1.21 -10.10
N LEU A 28 -16.19 -1.46 -9.95
CA LEU A 28 -15.14 -0.59 -10.45
C LEU A 28 -14.84 -0.97 -11.91
N ASN A 29 -15.27 -0.14 -12.86
CA ASN A 29 -14.92 -0.35 -14.26
C ASN A 29 -13.64 0.41 -14.60
N ILE A 30 -12.64 -0.33 -15.08
CA ILE A 30 -11.32 0.20 -15.39
C ILE A 30 -11.15 0.25 -16.90
N LEU A 31 -10.76 1.41 -17.40
CA LEU A 31 -10.45 1.64 -18.80
C LEU A 31 -8.94 1.88 -18.94
N PRO A 32 -8.21 0.97 -19.58
CA PRO A 32 -6.84 1.26 -20.00
C PRO A 32 -6.88 2.30 -21.13
N GLN A 33 -6.37 3.50 -20.87
CA GLN A 33 -6.26 4.58 -21.85
C GLN A 33 -4.78 4.93 -22.05
N ASP A 34 -4.23 4.48 -23.18
CA ASP A 34 -2.80 4.57 -23.51
C ASP A 34 -1.91 4.06 -22.36
N ASP A 35 -1.16 4.96 -21.71
CA ASP A 35 -0.22 4.67 -20.61
C ASP A 35 -0.85 4.83 -19.21
N LYS A 36 -2.15 5.15 -19.16
CA LYS A 36 -2.87 5.44 -17.92
C LYS A 36 -4.01 4.45 -17.70
N LEU A 37 -4.17 4.06 -16.45
CA LEU A 37 -5.31 3.28 -16.02
C LEU A 37 -6.35 4.24 -15.44
N THR A 38 -7.39 4.54 -16.22
CA THR A 38 -8.47 5.44 -15.82
C THR A 38 -9.67 4.64 -15.36
N MET A 39 -10.55 5.28 -14.60
CA MET A 39 -11.73 4.64 -14.04
C MET A 39 -13.01 5.34 -14.46
N ASP A 40 -14.01 4.55 -14.83
CA ASP A 40 -15.37 5.00 -15.16
C ASP A 40 -16.21 5.26 -13.91
N GLU A 41 -17.34 5.93 -14.12
CA GLU A 41 -18.34 6.17 -13.09
C GLU A 41 -18.83 4.86 -12.44
N LEU A 42 -18.83 4.87 -11.11
CA LEU A 42 -19.29 3.76 -10.30
C LEU A 42 -20.81 3.61 -10.40
N PHE A 43 -21.29 2.38 -10.58
CA PHE A 43 -22.73 2.14 -10.61
C PHE A 43 -23.37 2.45 -9.25
N PRO A 44 -24.55 3.10 -9.24
CA PRO A 44 -25.29 3.35 -8.01
C PRO A 44 -25.65 2.02 -7.32
N GLY A 45 -25.40 1.94 -6.02
CA GLY A 45 -25.59 0.72 -5.22
C GLY A 45 -24.36 -0.20 -5.13
N THR A 46 -23.22 0.20 -5.72
CA THR A 46 -21.93 -0.47 -5.50
C THR A 46 -21.29 -0.01 -4.19
N PRO A 47 -20.52 -0.87 -3.50
CA PRO A 47 -20.00 -0.57 -2.16
C PRO A 47 -19.08 0.66 -2.10
N PHE A 48 -18.45 1.04 -3.21
CA PHE A 48 -17.53 2.18 -3.27
C PHE A 48 -18.19 3.46 -3.80
N PHE A 49 -19.42 3.39 -4.30
CA PHE A 49 -20.15 4.57 -4.78
C PHE A 49 -20.34 5.62 -3.68
N GLU A 50 -20.67 5.20 -2.47
CA GLU A 50 -20.82 6.11 -1.33
C GLU A 50 -19.48 6.67 -0.83
N VAL A 51 -18.38 5.95 -1.05
CA VAL A 51 -17.05 6.31 -0.55
C VAL A 51 -16.33 7.28 -1.48
N ILE A 52 -16.27 6.97 -2.79
CA ILE A 52 -15.52 7.76 -3.77
C ILE A 52 -16.38 8.28 -4.93
N GLY A 53 -17.61 7.77 -5.10
CA GLY A 53 -18.50 8.18 -6.20
C GLY A 53 -18.93 9.65 -6.14
N ASN A 54 -19.02 10.24 -4.95
CA ASN A 54 -19.38 11.65 -4.76
C ASN A 54 -18.17 12.61 -4.65
N GLU A 55 -16.98 12.09 -4.33
CA GLU A 55 -15.78 12.90 -4.10
C GLU A 55 -14.97 13.16 -5.37
N TYR A 56 -15.09 12.26 -6.36
CA TYR A 56 -14.30 12.31 -7.58
C TYR A 56 -15.16 12.62 -8.80
N ASP A 57 -14.59 13.39 -9.72
CA ASP A 57 -15.20 13.72 -11.00
C ASP A 57 -14.76 12.69 -12.06
N PHE A 58 -15.66 11.76 -12.39
CA PHE A 58 -15.41 10.68 -13.35
C PHE A 58 -15.69 11.10 -14.81
N CYS A 59 -16.42 12.20 -15.02
CA CYS A 59 -16.95 12.61 -16.33
C CYS A 59 -16.48 14.02 -16.77
N GLY A 60 -15.66 14.71 -15.96
CA GLY A 60 -15.11 16.03 -16.25
C GLY A 60 -13.72 16.05 -16.87
N ASP A 61 -13.05 17.21 -16.81
CA ASP A 61 -11.75 17.48 -17.45
C ASP A 61 -10.57 16.69 -16.85
N SER A 62 -10.71 16.08 -15.67
CA SER A 62 -9.65 15.35 -14.97
C SER A 62 -10.13 13.98 -14.52
N LEU A 63 -9.99 13.00 -15.42
CA LEU A 63 -10.37 11.61 -15.16
C LEU A 63 -9.65 11.04 -13.94
N VAL A 64 -10.38 10.23 -13.17
CA VAL A 64 -9.82 9.50 -12.03
C VAL A 64 -8.80 8.49 -12.54
N GLN A 65 -7.55 8.66 -12.12
CA GLN A 65 -6.45 7.78 -12.49
C GLN A 65 -6.08 6.86 -11.33
N ILE A 66 -5.90 5.59 -11.63
CA ILE A 66 -5.32 4.62 -10.70
C ILE A 66 -3.81 4.81 -10.71
N ILE A 67 -3.29 5.36 -9.61
CA ILE A 67 -1.88 5.74 -9.47
C ILE A 67 -1.02 4.54 -9.07
N GLN A 68 -1.56 3.66 -8.23
CA GLN A 68 -0.84 2.51 -7.69
C GLN A 68 -1.81 1.40 -7.29
N VAL A 69 -1.51 0.17 -7.68
CA VAL A 69 -2.20 -1.03 -7.19
C VAL A 69 -1.25 -1.78 -6.26
N GLN A 70 -1.69 -2.01 -5.02
CA GLN A 70 -0.91 -2.74 -4.02
C GLN A 70 -1.56 -4.08 -3.74
N ILE A 71 -0.80 -5.16 -3.91
CA ILE A 71 -1.20 -6.51 -3.54
C ILE A 71 -0.60 -6.81 -2.17
N LYS A 72 -1.30 -7.57 -1.34
CA LYS A 72 -0.75 -8.05 -0.06
C LYS A 72 0.52 -8.85 -0.34
N ASN A 73 1.66 -8.25 -0.03
CA ASN A 73 2.95 -8.89 -0.21
C ASN A 73 3.27 -9.71 1.04
N ASP A 74 3.51 -11.00 0.87
CA ASP A 74 4.07 -11.83 1.94
C ASP A 74 5.51 -11.38 2.18
N ARG A 75 5.74 -10.65 3.28
CA ARG A 75 7.07 -10.22 3.70
C ARG A 75 7.48 -11.09 4.87
N MET A 76 8.74 -11.55 4.84
CA MET A 76 9.35 -12.15 6.03
C MET A 76 9.17 -11.21 7.24
N PRO A 77 8.99 -11.76 8.46
CA PRO A 77 8.81 -10.95 9.66
C PRO A 77 9.89 -9.87 9.77
N LYS A 78 9.49 -8.64 10.05
CA LYS A 78 10.42 -7.49 10.15
C LYS A 78 11.54 -7.71 11.17
N GLU A 79 11.34 -8.61 12.12
CA GLU A 79 12.31 -8.98 13.15
C GLU A 79 13.55 -9.66 12.57
N LEU A 80 13.41 -10.35 11.44
CA LEU A 80 14.53 -11.01 10.75
C LEU A 80 15.55 -9.98 10.25
N PHE A 81 15.10 -8.77 9.90
CA PHE A 81 15.96 -7.66 9.49
C PHE A 81 16.88 -7.16 10.62
N PHE A 82 16.49 -7.36 11.89
CA PHE A 82 17.28 -6.92 13.05
C PHE A 82 18.30 -7.95 13.53
N ILE A 83 18.23 -9.20 13.04
CA ILE A 83 19.17 -10.27 13.43
C ILE A 83 20.64 -9.87 13.24
N PRO A 84 21.07 -9.26 12.12
CA PRO A 84 22.46 -8.85 11.95
C PRO A 84 22.94 -7.88 13.03
N LEU A 85 22.09 -6.92 13.41
CA LEU A 85 22.38 -5.97 14.48
C LEU A 85 22.47 -6.66 15.84
N SER A 86 21.54 -7.58 16.14
CA SER A 86 21.56 -8.35 17.39
C SER A 86 22.81 -9.22 17.51
N ILE A 87 23.29 -9.83 16.42
CA ILE A 87 24.53 -10.61 16.39
C ILE A 87 25.74 -9.72 16.70
N ILE A 88 25.80 -8.53 16.09
CA ILE A 88 26.88 -7.56 16.33
C ILE A 88 26.87 -7.11 17.79
N LEU A 89 25.70 -6.72 18.32
CA LEU A 89 25.56 -6.26 19.70
C LEU A 89 25.92 -7.36 20.70
N MET A 90 25.47 -8.60 20.46
CA MET A 90 25.86 -9.76 21.26
C MET A 90 27.38 -9.99 21.21
N GLY A 91 28.00 -9.88 20.03
CA GLY A 91 29.45 -9.98 19.87
C GLY A 91 30.21 -8.92 20.67
N ILE A 92 29.78 -7.67 20.58
CA ILE A 92 30.35 -6.55 21.34
C ILE A 92 30.19 -6.80 22.85
N PHE A 93 29.01 -7.21 23.30
CA PHE A 93 28.73 -7.52 24.71
C PHE A 93 29.67 -8.60 25.26
N LEU A 94 29.89 -9.68 24.51
CA LEU A 94 30.80 -10.77 24.90
C LEU A 94 32.26 -10.30 25.02
N VAL A 95 32.70 -9.39 24.15
CA VAL A 95 34.04 -8.80 24.22
C VAL A 95 34.16 -7.84 25.42
N GLN A 96 33.19 -6.94 25.60
CA GLN A 96 33.21 -5.94 26.69
C GLN A 96 33.14 -6.59 28.07
N ARG A 97 32.39 -7.70 28.22
CA ARG A 97 32.29 -8.45 29.48
C ARG A 97 33.66 -8.86 30.06
N ARG A 98 34.68 -9.03 29.22
CA ARG A 98 36.05 -9.38 29.67
C ARG A 98 36.82 -8.19 30.25
N CYS A 99 36.43 -6.96 29.92
CA CYS A 99 37.17 -5.75 30.27
C CYS A 99 36.53 -4.93 31.41
N THR A 100 35.39 -5.35 31.95
CA THR A 100 34.64 -4.58 32.97
C THR A 100 35.17 -4.74 34.40
N THR A 101 36.28 -5.46 34.63
CA THR A 101 36.76 -5.81 35.99
C THR A 101 37.88 -4.93 36.54
N GLN A 102 38.10 -3.73 35.99
CA GLN A 102 39.09 -2.80 36.56
C GLN A 102 38.45 -1.97 37.68
N PRO A 103 38.85 -2.15 38.95
CA PRO A 103 38.32 -1.35 40.05
C PRO A 103 38.71 0.12 39.86
N ALA A 104 37.75 1.02 40.00
CA ALA A 104 38.01 2.45 40.10
C ALA A 104 38.52 2.72 41.52
N PHE A 105 39.85 2.65 41.68
CA PHE A 105 40.65 3.00 42.87
C PHE A 105 40.11 2.54 44.24
#